data_AF-A0A0A6UAX0-F1
#
_entry.id   AF-A0A0A6UAX0-F1
#
_cell.length_a   1.000
_cell.length_b   1.000
_cell.length_c   1.000
_cell.angle_alpha   90.00
_cell.angle_beta   90.00
_cell.angle_gamma   90.00
#
_symmetry.space_group_name_H-M   'P 1'
#
loop_
_entity.id
_entity.type
_entity.pdbx_description
1 polymer ?
#
loop_
_entity_poly.entity_id
_entity_poly.type
_entity_poly.pdbx_seq_one_letter_code
_entity_poly.pdbx_strand_id
1 'polypeptide(L)'
;MTVTGEDSDLGSDPLDPPLMAPLRRDISWQQVQSMSQSVGYRDDPVLRGIRATAAIRRGTRMTKVLSPAQVAGHLGGWLPYGFCYRSCDIAHLREPEQLGLLRTDGATDGQVTFALRWRATDPLDYEVPAAPAHPGLAALPGHSRIGAMVLGTGFTPSTDDLIPEYVTAGFADLPLSANAQILAYVPGGDEVVLYTYQPEQNGWLRLAGPRWRGLLGEIPGGSPDREYVPCTASGSARLVGRIDGSEYEAVADPPGEFRVRALTRAARYPVQTLSRRAEQARWRGAACWVLQRDETWARLRLLRPDADTINSTGARCYERGIYESWAPVDELADHHIAEIAYPI
;
A
#
# COMPACT_ATOMS: atom_id res chain seq x y z
N MET A 1 9.35 21.23 -28.75
CA MET A 1 10.18 21.24 -27.52
C MET A 1 10.00 19.89 -26.87
N THR A 2 10.80 18.95 -27.33
CA THR A 2 10.76 17.52 -27.00
C THR A 2 11.73 17.28 -25.87
N VAL A 3 11.23 16.98 -24.68
CA VAL A 3 12.04 16.49 -23.57
C VAL A 3 12.15 14.98 -23.76
N THR A 4 13.22 14.58 -24.45
CA THR A 4 13.65 13.19 -24.59
C THR A 4 14.49 12.81 -23.39
N GLY A 5 14.18 11.64 -22.81
CA GLY A 5 15.12 10.76 -22.12
C GLY A 5 15.97 11.39 -21.03
N GLU A 6 15.53 11.24 -19.77
CA GLU A 6 16.51 11.09 -18.70
C GLU A 6 17.31 9.82 -19.01
N ASP A 7 18.53 10.02 -19.52
CA ASP A 7 19.61 9.06 -19.43
C ASP A 7 19.76 8.72 -17.94
N SER A 8 19.18 7.59 -17.56
CA SER A 8 19.34 6.95 -16.27
C SER A 8 20.80 6.49 -16.18
N ASP A 9 21.67 7.38 -15.68
CA ASP A 9 22.86 6.94 -14.95
C ASP A 9 22.41 5.83 -13.99
N LEU A 10 23.08 4.68 -14.01
CA LEU A 10 22.91 3.57 -13.05
C LEU A 10 23.34 3.97 -11.62
N GLY A 11 23.07 5.21 -11.22
CA GLY A 11 23.02 5.63 -9.82
C GLY A 11 21.64 5.27 -9.29
N SER A 12 21.58 4.36 -8.32
CA SER A 12 20.36 4.08 -7.55
C SER A 12 19.64 5.39 -7.21
N ASP A 13 18.34 5.49 -7.51
CA ASP A 13 17.50 6.58 -6.99
C ASP A 13 17.81 6.70 -5.49
N PRO A 14 18.31 7.86 -5.00
CA PRO A 14 18.77 7.99 -3.62
C PRO A 14 17.63 7.74 -2.61
N LEU A 15 16.37 7.78 -3.06
CA LEU A 15 15.18 7.46 -2.26
C LEU A 15 14.90 5.95 -2.17
N ASP A 16 15.49 5.15 -3.06
CA ASP A 16 15.26 3.71 -3.20
C ASP A 16 16.60 2.93 -3.13
N PRO A 17 17.32 2.95 -1.98
CA PRO A 17 18.57 2.22 -1.85
C PRO A 17 18.35 0.71 -2.00
N PRO A 18 19.29 -0.02 -2.63
CA PRO A 18 19.16 -1.45 -2.84
C PRO A 18 19.16 -2.23 -1.52
N LEU A 19 18.52 -3.39 -1.53
CA LEU A 19 18.63 -4.37 -0.45
C LEU A 19 20.07 -4.93 -0.40
N MET A 20 20.66 -4.95 0.79
CA MET A 20 22.04 -5.39 0.99
C MET A 20 22.10 -6.60 1.94
N ALA A 21 22.81 -7.64 1.53
CA ALA A 21 23.08 -8.82 2.34
C ALA A 21 24.56 -8.92 2.76
N PRO A 22 24.90 -9.04 4.05
CA PRO A 22 26.28 -9.11 4.52
C PRO A 22 26.85 -10.52 4.33
N LEU A 23 27.16 -10.89 3.10
CA LEU A 23 27.72 -12.20 2.79
C LEU A 23 29.12 -12.35 3.41
N ARG A 24 29.36 -13.50 4.04
CA ARG A 24 30.60 -13.86 4.72
C ARG A 24 30.93 -15.33 4.44
N ARG A 25 32.10 -15.81 4.84
CA ARG A 25 32.48 -17.23 4.63
C ARG A 25 31.53 -18.20 5.33
N ASP A 26 30.91 -17.77 6.42
CA ASP A 26 29.94 -18.48 7.24
C ASP A 26 28.47 -18.17 6.89
N ILE A 27 28.22 -17.21 5.99
CA ILE A 27 26.88 -16.77 5.58
C ILE A 27 26.84 -16.63 4.05
N SER A 28 26.35 -17.67 3.38
CA SER A 28 26.12 -17.71 1.94
C SER A 28 24.74 -17.15 1.56
N TRP A 29 24.56 -16.85 0.27
CA TRP A 29 23.26 -16.43 -0.25
C TRP A 29 22.16 -17.48 0.00
N GLN A 30 22.46 -18.75 -0.25
CA GLN A 30 21.52 -19.85 -0.02
C GLN A 30 21.11 -19.94 1.45
N GLN A 31 22.02 -19.67 2.39
CA GLN A 31 21.71 -19.62 3.81
C GLN A 31 20.80 -18.44 4.14
N VAL A 32 21.11 -17.24 3.67
CA VAL A 32 20.25 -16.05 3.84
C VAL A 32 18.84 -16.32 3.34
N GLN A 33 18.74 -16.91 2.14
CA GLN A 33 17.47 -17.27 1.57
C GLN A 33 16.74 -18.30 2.45
N SER A 34 17.37 -19.43 2.77
CA SER A 34 16.75 -20.45 3.65
C SER A 34 16.31 -19.89 5.01
N MET A 35 17.06 -18.95 5.58
CA MET A 35 16.68 -18.27 6.83
C MET A 35 15.43 -17.41 6.63
N SER A 36 15.38 -16.62 5.54
CA SER A 36 14.24 -15.73 5.26
C SER A 36 12.92 -16.47 5.06
N GLN A 37 12.99 -17.73 4.62
CA GLN A 37 11.83 -18.61 4.36
C GLN A 37 11.42 -19.47 5.57
N SER A 38 12.01 -19.25 6.75
CA SER A 38 11.78 -20.11 7.92
C SER A 38 11.37 -19.31 9.16
N VAL A 39 10.21 -19.66 9.72
CA VAL A 39 9.61 -19.00 10.91
C VAL A 39 10.55 -19.01 12.12
N GLY A 40 11.45 -20.00 12.21
CA GLY A 40 12.46 -20.09 13.27
C GLY A 40 13.45 -18.92 13.31
N TYR A 41 13.59 -18.17 12.21
CA TYR A 41 14.51 -17.05 12.07
C TYR A 41 13.82 -15.68 12.14
N ARG A 42 12.55 -15.60 12.54
CA ARG A 42 11.80 -14.34 12.62
C ARG A 42 12.50 -13.23 13.44
N ASP A 43 13.22 -13.62 14.49
CA ASP A 43 13.92 -12.72 15.41
C ASP A 43 15.43 -12.65 15.14
N ASP A 44 15.89 -13.26 14.04
CA ASP A 44 17.31 -13.37 13.71
C ASP A 44 17.93 -12.00 13.40
N PRO A 45 19.06 -11.63 14.06
CA PRO A 45 19.68 -10.32 13.88
C PRO A 45 20.28 -10.11 12.48
N VAL A 46 20.67 -11.17 11.75
CA VAL A 46 21.17 -11.06 10.38
C VAL A 46 20.05 -10.63 9.46
N LEU A 47 18.90 -11.31 9.51
CA LEU A 47 17.73 -10.93 8.71
C LEU A 47 17.24 -9.51 9.04
N ARG A 48 17.24 -9.14 10.33
CA ARG A 48 16.91 -7.77 10.76
C ARG A 48 17.88 -6.74 10.15
N GLY A 49 19.17 -7.04 10.14
CA GLY A 49 20.20 -6.18 9.55
C GLY A 49 20.03 -6.02 8.03
N ILE A 50 19.74 -7.11 7.32
CA ILE A 50 19.42 -7.08 5.89
C ILE A 50 18.17 -6.23 5.65
N ARG A 51 17.12 -6.49 6.42
CA ARG A 51 15.85 -5.78 6.29
C ARG A 51 15.97 -4.27 6.52
N ALA A 52 16.84 -3.85 7.44
CA ALA A 52 17.11 -2.44 7.73
C ALA A 52 17.76 -1.68 6.55
N THR A 53 18.39 -2.39 5.61
CA THR A 53 18.95 -1.77 4.40
C THR A 53 17.86 -1.40 3.39
N ALA A 54 16.75 -2.16 3.40
CA ALA A 54 15.52 -1.80 2.73
C ALA A 54 14.70 -0.87 3.64
N ALA A 55 15.12 0.38 3.76
CA ALA A 55 14.34 1.39 4.44
C ALA A 55 13.36 2.06 3.48
N ILE A 56 12.17 2.38 3.96
CA ILE A 56 11.27 3.34 3.31
C ILE A 56 11.67 4.74 3.76
N ARG A 57 11.63 5.68 2.82
CA ARG A 57 11.84 7.10 3.03
C ARG A 57 10.65 7.84 2.42
N ARG A 58 10.51 9.12 2.78
CA ARG A 58 9.62 10.01 2.05
C ARG A 58 10.01 10.02 0.57
N GLY A 59 9.03 9.80 -0.30
CA GLY A 59 9.24 9.70 -1.74
C GLY A 59 9.61 8.31 -2.26
N THR A 60 9.92 7.32 -1.40
CA THR A 60 10.15 5.93 -1.83
C THR A 60 8.97 5.45 -2.66
N ARG A 61 9.23 4.84 -3.81
CA ARG A 61 8.17 4.32 -4.67
C ARG A 61 7.67 3.01 -4.09
N MET A 62 6.38 2.97 -3.79
CA MET A 62 5.69 1.82 -3.23
C MET A 62 4.79 1.22 -4.29
N THR A 63 4.65 -0.11 -4.28
CA THR A 63 3.81 -0.87 -5.20
C THR A 63 2.96 -1.87 -4.42
N LYS A 64 1.68 -1.98 -4.79
CA LYS A 64 0.77 -3.05 -4.39
C LYS A 64 0.30 -3.75 -5.65
N VAL A 65 0.43 -5.07 -5.70
CA VAL A 65 -0.08 -5.89 -6.81
C VAL A 65 -1.57 -6.11 -6.62
N LEU A 66 -2.34 -5.92 -7.68
CA LEU A 66 -3.80 -5.84 -7.67
C LEU A 66 -4.43 -6.88 -8.59
N SER A 67 -5.61 -7.36 -8.21
CA SER A 67 -6.54 -7.97 -9.16
C SER A 67 -7.35 -6.91 -9.92
N PRO A 68 -8.03 -7.29 -11.01
CA PRO A 68 -8.90 -6.37 -11.75
C PRO A 68 -10.00 -5.75 -10.87
N ALA A 69 -10.55 -6.51 -9.91
CA ALA A 69 -11.56 -6.01 -8.98
C ALA A 69 -10.99 -4.92 -8.05
N GLN A 70 -9.76 -5.10 -7.56
CA GLN A 70 -9.08 -4.08 -6.75
C GLN A 70 -8.74 -2.84 -7.59
N VAL A 71 -8.37 -3.01 -8.87
CA VAL A 71 -8.19 -1.88 -9.79
C VAL A 71 -9.48 -1.06 -9.89
N ALA A 72 -10.62 -1.72 -10.09
CA ALA A 72 -11.92 -1.04 -10.12
C ALA A 72 -12.22 -0.31 -8.79
N GLY A 73 -11.88 -0.93 -7.65
CA GLY A 73 -11.98 -0.30 -6.33
C GLY A 73 -11.14 0.98 -6.21
N HIS A 74 -9.87 0.94 -6.62
CA HIS A 74 -8.99 2.11 -6.60
C HIS A 74 -9.44 3.21 -7.56
N LEU A 75 -9.91 2.85 -8.77
CA LEU A 75 -10.55 3.79 -9.69
C LEU A 75 -11.79 4.45 -9.06
N GLY A 76 -12.54 3.70 -8.24
CA GLY A 76 -13.68 4.19 -7.48
C GLY A 76 -13.32 5.03 -6.25
N GLY A 77 -12.04 5.10 -5.85
CA GLY A 77 -11.57 5.89 -4.72
C GLY A 77 -11.08 5.10 -3.51
N TRP A 78 -10.87 3.78 -3.62
CA TRP A 78 -10.14 3.05 -2.58
C TRP A 78 -8.72 3.60 -2.44
N LEU A 79 -8.31 3.77 -1.20
CA LEU A 79 -6.97 4.19 -0.83
C LEU A 79 -6.01 2.99 -0.78
N PRO A 80 -4.69 3.16 -0.94
CA PRO A 80 -3.72 2.11 -0.68
C PRO A 80 -3.78 1.64 0.78
N TYR A 81 -3.78 0.32 0.98
CA TYR A 81 -3.74 -0.33 2.29
C TYR A 81 -3.11 -1.73 2.20
N GLY A 82 -2.76 -2.27 3.36
CA GLY A 82 -2.31 -3.64 3.50
C GLY A 82 -0.89 -3.86 3.00
N PHE A 83 -0.64 -5.07 2.48
CA PHE A 83 0.68 -5.45 2.02
C PHE A 83 1.11 -4.65 0.78
N CYS A 84 2.36 -4.22 0.80
CA CYS A 84 3.01 -3.49 -0.29
C CYS A 84 4.53 -3.71 -0.27
N TYR A 85 5.18 -3.28 -1.34
CA TYR A 85 6.60 -3.50 -1.61
C TYR A 85 7.23 -2.20 -2.10
N ARG A 86 8.53 -2.01 -1.90
CA ARG A 86 9.25 -0.95 -2.62
C ARG A 86 9.35 -1.35 -4.08
N SER A 87 9.08 -0.44 -5.01
CA SER A 87 9.09 -0.76 -6.45
C SER A 87 10.45 -1.28 -6.91
N CYS A 88 11.56 -0.78 -6.32
CA CYS A 88 12.91 -1.25 -6.65
C CYS A 88 13.16 -2.71 -6.24
N ASP A 89 12.59 -3.17 -5.12
CA ASP A 89 12.79 -4.53 -4.61
C ASP A 89 12.11 -5.59 -5.47
N ILE A 90 11.11 -5.20 -6.27
CA ILE A 90 10.34 -6.10 -7.14
C ILE A 90 10.54 -5.80 -8.63
N ALA A 91 11.43 -4.88 -9.00
CA ALA A 91 11.63 -4.43 -10.38
C ALA A 91 12.15 -5.53 -11.34
N HIS A 92 12.65 -6.63 -10.78
CA HIS A 92 13.10 -7.81 -11.52
C HIS A 92 11.94 -8.75 -11.90
N LEU A 93 10.79 -8.66 -11.21
CA LEU A 93 9.58 -9.45 -11.49
C LEU A 93 8.79 -8.79 -12.61
N ARG A 94 9.21 -9.00 -13.86
CA ARG A 94 8.64 -8.32 -15.02
C ARG A 94 7.49 -9.07 -15.66
N GLU A 95 7.49 -10.40 -15.58
CA GLU A 95 6.42 -11.20 -16.16
C GLU A 95 5.16 -11.19 -15.27
N PRO A 96 3.96 -11.21 -15.86
CA PRO A 96 2.71 -11.19 -15.10
C PRO A 96 2.64 -12.29 -14.04
N GLU A 97 3.10 -13.50 -14.36
CA GLU A 97 3.10 -14.65 -13.45
C GLU A 97 4.02 -14.44 -12.23
N GLN A 98 5.19 -13.84 -12.44
CA GLN A 98 6.17 -13.57 -11.38
C GLN A 98 5.62 -12.53 -10.40
N LEU A 99 5.08 -11.44 -10.93
CA LEU A 99 4.51 -10.37 -10.12
C LEU A 99 3.20 -10.82 -9.44
N GLY A 100 2.44 -11.69 -10.11
CA GLY A 100 1.17 -12.25 -9.62
C GLY A 100 1.31 -13.03 -8.31
N LEU A 101 2.50 -13.58 -8.02
CA LEU A 101 2.83 -14.24 -6.74
C LEU A 101 2.73 -13.30 -5.54
N LEU A 102 2.89 -11.99 -5.74
CA LEU A 102 2.83 -10.98 -4.69
C LEU A 102 1.41 -10.48 -4.37
N ARG A 103 0.39 -11.02 -5.06
CA ARG A 103 -1.02 -10.67 -4.81
C ARG A 103 -1.47 -11.13 -3.43
N THR A 104 -2.46 -10.42 -2.91
CA THR A 104 -2.91 -10.54 -1.53
C THR A 104 -4.36 -11.00 -1.41
N ASP A 105 -5.13 -10.94 -2.48
CA ASP A 105 -6.57 -11.17 -2.49
C ASP A 105 -6.97 -12.63 -2.84
N GLY A 106 -5.98 -13.50 -3.08
CA GLY A 106 -6.21 -14.92 -3.37
C GLY A 106 -6.86 -15.20 -4.73
N ALA A 107 -6.95 -14.19 -5.61
CA ALA A 107 -7.42 -14.37 -6.97
C ALA A 107 -6.47 -15.30 -7.77
N THR A 108 -7.00 -16.01 -8.76
CA THR A 108 -6.21 -16.90 -9.64
C THR A 108 -5.43 -16.12 -10.69
N ASP A 109 -4.41 -16.73 -11.27
CA ASP A 109 -3.53 -16.10 -12.24
C ASP A 109 -4.27 -15.66 -13.51
N GLY A 110 -3.84 -14.54 -14.07
CA GLY A 110 -4.32 -13.98 -15.34
C GLY A 110 -3.14 -13.73 -16.29
N GLN A 111 -3.44 -13.46 -17.55
CA GLN A 111 -2.41 -13.10 -18.54
C GLN A 111 -1.81 -11.70 -18.29
N VAL A 112 -2.48 -10.90 -17.47
CA VAL A 112 -2.09 -9.54 -17.12
C VAL A 112 -2.10 -9.43 -15.60
N THR A 113 -1.10 -8.75 -15.05
CA THR A 113 -1.04 -8.43 -13.62
C THR A 113 -1.09 -6.92 -13.46
N PHE A 114 -1.99 -6.43 -12.60
CA PHE A 114 -2.13 -5.01 -12.33
C PHE A 114 -1.38 -4.60 -11.08
N ALA A 115 -1.04 -3.32 -10.98
CA ALA A 115 -0.45 -2.77 -9.76
C ALA A 115 -0.86 -1.32 -9.53
N LEU A 116 -0.94 -0.92 -8.25
CA LEU A 116 -0.96 0.47 -7.82
C LEU A 116 0.46 0.85 -7.41
N ARG A 117 0.99 1.93 -7.99
CA ARG A 117 2.27 2.53 -7.63
C ARG A 117 2.06 3.93 -7.08
N TRP A 118 2.66 4.26 -5.94
CA TRP A 118 2.57 5.59 -5.33
C TRP A 118 3.90 5.96 -4.67
N ARG A 119 4.04 7.20 -4.21
CA ARG A 119 5.19 7.61 -3.41
C ARG A 119 4.80 7.67 -1.94
N ALA A 120 5.64 7.11 -1.08
CA ALA A 120 5.45 7.18 0.36
C ALA A 120 5.46 8.64 0.85
N THR A 121 4.37 9.06 1.51
CA THR A 121 4.29 10.38 2.16
C THR A 121 5.27 10.46 3.33
N ASP A 122 5.27 9.43 4.17
CA ASP A 122 6.16 9.32 5.31
C ASP A 122 6.47 7.85 5.64
N PRO A 123 7.70 7.51 6.09
CA PRO A 123 8.02 6.15 6.53
C PRO A 123 7.18 5.65 7.71
N LEU A 124 6.61 6.54 8.54
CA LEU A 124 5.73 6.15 9.65
C LEU A 124 4.46 5.41 9.20
N ASP A 125 4.10 5.50 7.92
CA ASP A 125 2.95 4.81 7.35
C ASP A 125 3.21 3.34 7.04
N TYR A 126 4.39 2.80 7.33
CA TYR A 126 4.77 1.44 6.96
C TYR A 126 5.40 0.68 8.12
N GLU A 127 4.99 -0.57 8.26
CA GLU A 127 5.50 -1.50 9.26
C GLU A 127 5.99 -2.78 8.56
N VAL A 128 6.90 -3.49 9.21
CA VAL A 128 7.26 -4.85 8.82
C VAL A 128 6.15 -5.77 9.36
N PRO A 129 5.61 -6.73 8.57
CA PRO A 129 4.55 -7.65 8.99
C PRO A 129 5.08 -8.74 9.94
N ALA A 130 5.71 -8.33 11.03
CA ALA A 130 6.39 -9.16 12.00
C ALA A 130 6.21 -8.58 13.41
N ALA A 131 6.68 -9.31 14.43
CA ALA A 131 6.77 -8.77 15.77
C ALA A 131 7.80 -7.61 15.83
N PRO A 132 7.56 -6.57 16.65
CA PRO A 132 6.45 -6.44 17.60
C PRO A 132 5.19 -5.77 17.03
N ALA A 133 5.19 -5.28 15.79
CA ALA A 133 4.06 -4.55 15.21
C ALA A 133 2.82 -5.45 15.03
N HIS A 134 3.05 -6.67 14.54
CA HIS A 134 2.00 -7.63 14.20
C HIS A 134 2.31 -9.05 14.70
N PRO A 135 2.34 -9.28 16.02
CA PRO A 135 2.71 -10.57 16.59
C PRO A 135 1.72 -11.70 16.24
N GLY A 136 0.44 -11.36 16.00
CA GLY A 136 -0.61 -12.33 15.71
C GLY A 136 -0.61 -12.90 14.30
N LEU A 137 -0.10 -12.16 13.30
CA LEU A 137 -0.25 -12.54 11.88
C LEU A 137 0.38 -13.89 11.54
N ALA A 138 1.59 -14.15 12.02
CA ALA A 138 2.30 -15.40 11.75
C ALA A 138 1.65 -16.62 12.43
N ALA A 139 0.84 -16.39 13.47
CA ALA A 139 0.14 -17.44 14.20
C ALA A 139 -1.24 -17.77 13.60
N LEU A 140 -1.72 -17.02 12.61
CA LEU A 140 -3.05 -17.22 12.05
C LEU A 140 -3.16 -18.52 11.25
N PRO A 141 -4.16 -19.37 11.53
CA PRO A 141 -4.31 -20.65 10.86
C PRO A 141 -4.74 -20.47 9.40
N GLY A 142 -4.48 -21.49 8.58
CA GLY A 142 -4.73 -21.47 7.13
C GLY A 142 -6.18 -21.13 6.75
N HIS A 143 -7.16 -21.58 7.53
CA HIS A 143 -8.57 -21.34 7.24
C HIS A 143 -9.04 -19.92 7.58
N SER A 144 -8.23 -19.15 8.32
CA SER A 144 -8.55 -17.76 8.69
C SER A 144 -7.88 -16.75 7.76
N ARG A 145 -7.09 -17.17 6.77
CA ARG A 145 -6.30 -16.26 5.93
C ARG A 145 -6.59 -16.42 4.44
N ILE A 146 -6.39 -15.34 3.71
CA ILE A 146 -6.32 -15.30 2.25
C ILE A 146 -4.86 -15.04 1.83
N GLY A 147 -4.43 -15.67 0.74
CA GLY A 147 -3.09 -15.52 0.20
C GLY A 147 -2.00 -16.27 0.98
N ALA A 148 -0.75 -15.93 0.71
CA ALA A 148 0.41 -16.57 1.29
C ALA A 148 0.51 -16.35 2.81
N MET A 149 1.11 -17.32 3.52
CA MET A 149 1.40 -17.18 4.95
C MET A 149 2.33 -15.99 5.21
N VAL A 150 2.17 -15.33 6.36
CA VAL A 150 3.14 -14.36 6.88
C VAL A 150 4.14 -15.11 7.73
N LEU A 151 5.41 -15.14 7.33
CA LEU A 151 6.45 -15.88 8.06
C LEU A 151 6.94 -15.14 9.31
N GLY A 152 6.75 -13.82 9.35
CA GLY A 152 7.26 -12.96 10.41
C GLY A 152 8.75 -12.64 10.28
N THR A 153 9.41 -13.06 9.20
CA THR A 153 10.81 -12.72 8.88
C THR A 153 10.96 -11.37 8.19
N GLY A 154 9.85 -10.77 7.74
CA GLY A 154 9.82 -9.50 7.01
C GLY A 154 10.10 -9.64 5.51
N PHE A 155 10.12 -10.87 4.99
CA PHE A 155 10.30 -11.20 3.58
C PHE A 155 9.10 -12.02 3.08
N THR A 156 8.72 -11.79 1.82
CA THR A 156 7.68 -12.58 1.17
C THR A 156 8.14 -14.03 0.99
N PRO A 157 7.23 -15.02 1.02
CA PRO A 157 7.55 -16.36 0.58
C PRO A 157 8.01 -16.37 -0.88
N SER A 158 9.23 -16.84 -1.13
CA SER A 158 9.82 -16.98 -2.47
C SER A 158 10.86 -18.10 -2.46
N THR A 159 11.06 -18.77 -3.59
CA THR A 159 12.09 -19.80 -3.75
C THR A 159 13.46 -19.22 -4.03
N ASP A 160 13.52 -18.12 -4.78
CA ASP A 160 14.77 -17.63 -5.39
C ASP A 160 15.07 -16.17 -5.05
N ASP A 161 14.05 -15.41 -4.61
CA ASP A 161 14.16 -13.97 -4.38
C ASP A 161 14.06 -13.60 -2.91
N LEU A 162 14.86 -12.63 -2.49
CA LEU A 162 14.77 -12.02 -1.18
C LEU A 162 14.01 -10.70 -1.30
N ILE A 163 12.68 -10.75 -1.15
CA ILE A 163 11.81 -9.59 -1.36
C ILE A 163 11.28 -9.09 -0.01
N PRO A 164 11.72 -7.91 0.46
CA PRO A 164 11.18 -7.27 1.65
C PRO A 164 9.70 -6.95 1.46
N GLU A 165 8.88 -7.35 2.43
CA GLU A 165 7.46 -7.00 2.47
C GLU A 165 7.18 -5.97 3.56
N TYR A 166 6.21 -5.09 3.30
CA TYR A 166 5.72 -4.10 4.23
C TYR A 166 4.21 -4.19 4.31
N VAL A 167 3.65 -3.68 5.39
CA VAL A 167 2.22 -3.38 5.50
C VAL A 167 2.07 -1.91 5.81
N THR A 168 0.98 -1.30 5.34
CA THR A 168 0.57 0.02 5.84
C THR A 168 0.37 -0.06 7.35
N ALA A 169 0.89 0.90 8.11
CA ALA A 169 0.92 0.85 9.58
C ALA A 169 -0.49 0.62 10.16
N GLY A 170 -0.63 -0.41 10.99
CA GLY A 170 -1.93 -0.84 11.54
C GLY A 170 -2.97 -1.18 10.46
N PHE A 171 -2.55 -1.59 9.26
CA PHE A 171 -3.42 -1.88 8.10
C PHE A 171 -4.29 -0.71 7.63
N ALA A 172 -3.87 0.51 7.95
CA ALA A 172 -4.62 1.72 7.67
C ALA A 172 -4.69 2.05 6.16
N ASP A 173 -5.76 2.70 5.76
CA ASP A 173 -5.79 3.38 4.47
C ASP A 173 -4.83 4.59 4.48
N LEU A 174 -4.06 4.73 3.41
CA LEU A 174 -3.13 5.84 3.19
C LEU A 174 -3.67 6.78 2.11
N PRO A 175 -3.74 8.10 2.35
CA PRO A 175 -4.11 9.05 1.30
C PRO A 175 -3.21 8.90 0.06
N LEU A 176 -3.80 8.90 -1.13
CA LEU A 176 -3.06 8.81 -2.38
C LEU A 176 -2.16 10.04 -2.56
N SER A 177 -0.88 9.80 -2.87
CA SER A 177 0.03 10.86 -3.30
C SER A 177 -0.32 11.32 -4.72
N ALA A 178 0.04 12.56 -5.06
CA ALA A 178 0.01 13.04 -6.43
C ALA A 178 0.77 12.08 -7.35
N ASN A 179 0.31 11.98 -8.60
CA ASN A 179 0.93 11.15 -9.63
C ASN A 179 1.03 9.65 -9.28
N ALA A 180 0.24 9.16 -8.31
CA ALA A 180 0.06 7.72 -8.14
C ALA A 180 -0.48 7.10 -9.44
N GLN A 181 -0.10 5.87 -9.73
CA GLN A 181 -0.32 5.23 -11.03
C GLN A 181 -0.98 3.87 -10.86
N ILE A 182 -1.90 3.56 -11.78
CA ILE A 182 -2.35 2.19 -12.01
C ILE A 182 -1.61 1.67 -13.24
N LEU A 183 -1.01 0.50 -13.09
CA LEU A 183 -0.13 -0.15 -14.06
C LEU A 183 -0.73 -1.49 -14.49
N ALA A 184 -0.35 -1.94 -15.68
CA ALA A 184 -0.49 -3.31 -16.14
C ALA A 184 0.87 -3.85 -16.58
N TYR A 185 1.17 -5.07 -16.17
CA TYR A 185 2.28 -5.88 -16.65
C TYR A 185 1.70 -6.91 -17.61
N VAL A 186 2.23 -6.92 -18.84
CA VAL A 186 1.76 -7.80 -19.91
C VAL A 186 2.84 -8.82 -20.29
N PRO A 187 2.49 -9.93 -20.96
CA PRO A 187 3.47 -10.93 -21.36
C PRO A 187 4.57 -10.32 -22.23
N GLY A 188 5.82 -10.67 -21.92
CA GLY A 188 7.02 -10.07 -22.54
C GLY A 188 7.67 -8.97 -21.70
N GLY A 189 7.16 -8.72 -20.49
CA GLY A 189 7.81 -7.88 -19.48
C GLY A 189 7.59 -6.37 -19.62
N ASP A 190 6.66 -5.95 -20.48
CA ASP A 190 6.30 -4.55 -20.66
C ASP A 190 5.44 -4.04 -19.50
N GLU A 191 5.82 -2.88 -18.94
CA GLU A 191 5.01 -2.12 -17.98
C GLU A 191 4.22 -1.03 -18.72
N VAL A 192 2.90 -1.01 -18.53
CA VAL A 192 1.99 -0.05 -19.15
C VAL A 192 1.31 0.79 -18.08
N VAL A 193 1.53 2.11 -18.11
CA VAL A 193 0.78 3.04 -17.26
C VAL A 193 -0.63 3.22 -17.82
N LEU A 194 -1.62 2.76 -17.07
CA LEU A 194 -3.03 2.85 -17.45
C LEU A 194 -3.66 4.18 -17.03
N TYR A 195 -3.43 4.57 -15.77
CA TYR A 195 -3.99 5.78 -15.17
C TYR A 195 -2.96 6.49 -14.29
N THR A 196 -3.10 7.81 -14.16
CA THR A 196 -2.40 8.64 -13.17
C THR A 196 -3.40 9.41 -12.32
N TYR A 197 -3.18 9.47 -11.02
CA TYR A 197 -4.05 10.17 -10.07
C TYR A 197 -3.82 11.68 -10.11
N GLN A 198 -4.91 12.44 -10.14
CA GLN A 198 -4.97 13.90 -10.17
C GLN A 198 -5.68 14.39 -8.88
N PRO A 199 -4.92 14.76 -7.84
CA PRO A 199 -5.50 15.11 -6.53
C PRO A 199 -6.42 16.34 -6.59
N GLU A 200 -6.15 17.31 -7.47
CA GLU A 200 -6.94 18.54 -7.66
C GLU A 200 -8.36 18.24 -8.15
N GLN A 201 -8.50 17.20 -8.96
CA GLN A 201 -9.77 16.81 -9.55
C GLN A 201 -10.44 15.66 -8.77
N ASN A 202 -9.71 15.06 -7.83
CA ASN A 202 -10.11 13.84 -7.13
C ASN A 202 -10.43 12.69 -8.09
N GLY A 203 -9.51 12.37 -9.01
CA GLY A 203 -9.76 11.30 -9.96
C GLY A 203 -8.54 10.87 -10.75
N TRP A 204 -8.76 9.95 -11.66
CA TRP A 204 -7.76 9.26 -12.45
C TRP A 204 -7.83 9.71 -13.90
N LEU A 205 -6.70 10.14 -14.45
CA LEU A 205 -6.53 10.44 -15.87
C LEU A 205 -5.95 9.22 -16.58
N ARG A 206 -6.62 8.77 -17.64
CA ARG A 206 -6.20 7.63 -18.47
C ARG A 206 -5.00 8.02 -19.34
N LEU A 207 -3.92 7.24 -19.27
CA LEU A 207 -2.71 7.41 -20.08
C LEU A 207 -2.50 6.29 -21.11
N ALA A 208 -3.23 5.17 -20.99
CA ALA A 208 -3.13 4.07 -21.94
C ALA A 208 -3.49 4.51 -23.37
N GLY A 209 -2.58 4.31 -24.33
CA GLY A 209 -2.85 4.55 -25.75
C GLY A 209 -3.80 3.52 -26.38
N PRO A 210 -4.23 3.73 -27.65
CA PRO A 210 -5.19 2.85 -28.34
C PRO A 210 -4.80 1.36 -28.36
N ARG A 211 -3.50 1.07 -28.47
CA ARG A 211 -2.96 -0.31 -28.48
C ARG A 211 -3.27 -1.11 -27.20
N TRP A 212 -3.49 -0.42 -26.08
CA TRP A 212 -3.69 -1.01 -24.77
C TRP A 212 -5.15 -0.98 -24.31
N ARG A 213 -6.09 -0.57 -25.17
CA ARG A 213 -7.53 -0.52 -24.82
C ARG A 213 -8.08 -1.87 -24.36
N GLY A 214 -7.58 -2.98 -24.89
CA GLY A 214 -7.98 -4.32 -24.47
C GLY A 214 -7.77 -4.57 -22.97
N LEU A 215 -6.68 -4.05 -22.39
CA LEU A 215 -6.36 -4.20 -20.96
C LEU A 215 -7.41 -3.54 -20.07
N LEU A 216 -8.04 -2.47 -20.54
CA LEU A 216 -9.08 -1.76 -19.79
C LEU A 216 -10.40 -2.53 -19.76
N GLY A 217 -10.61 -3.43 -20.73
CA GLY A 217 -11.77 -4.32 -20.76
C GLY A 217 -11.73 -5.43 -19.71
N GLU A 218 -10.55 -5.73 -19.14
CA GLU A 218 -10.40 -6.71 -18.06
C GLU A 218 -10.82 -6.14 -16.69
N ILE A 219 -10.88 -4.81 -16.58
CA ILE A 219 -11.24 -4.11 -15.33
C ILE A 219 -12.77 -4.06 -15.23
N PRO A 220 -13.39 -4.59 -14.15
CA PRO A 220 -14.83 -4.49 -13.94
C PRO A 220 -15.31 -3.03 -13.94
N GLY A 221 -16.28 -2.72 -14.80
CA GLY A 221 -16.78 -1.34 -14.97
C GLY A 221 -15.79 -0.38 -15.64
N GLY A 222 -14.64 -0.89 -16.11
CA GLY A 222 -13.68 -0.13 -16.90
C GLY A 222 -14.28 0.31 -18.24
N SER A 223 -13.96 1.54 -18.65
CA SER A 223 -14.38 2.08 -19.95
C SER A 223 -13.15 2.54 -20.72
N PRO A 224 -12.86 1.96 -21.91
CA PRO A 224 -11.68 2.33 -22.70
C PRO A 224 -11.77 3.73 -23.31
N ASP A 225 -12.99 4.27 -23.41
CA ASP A 225 -13.28 5.58 -23.99
C ASP A 225 -13.33 6.69 -22.94
N ARG A 226 -13.40 6.32 -21.66
CA ARG A 226 -13.44 7.29 -20.56
C ARG A 226 -12.02 7.76 -20.25
N GLU A 227 -11.71 9.00 -20.62
CA GLU A 227 -10.40 9.62 -20.36
C GLU A 227 -10.21 9.99 -18.89
N TYR A 228 -11.28 10.36 -18.18
CA TYR A 228 -11.24 10.77 -16.79
C TYR A 228 -12.23 9.97 -15.92
N VAL A 229 -11.73 9.40 -14.83
CA VAL A 229 -12.51 8.60 -13.87
C VAL A 229 -12.47 9.29 -12.49
N PRO A 230 -13.55 9.96 -12.06
CA PRO A 230 -13.63 10.57 -10.74
C PRO A 230 -13.70 9.50 -9.65
N CYS A 231 -12.98 9.72 -8.55
CA CYS A 231 -13.16 8.94 -7.33
C CYS A 231 -14.50 9.33 -6.69
N THR A 232 -15.36 8.34 -6.47
CA THR A 232 -16.72 8.57 -5.94
C THR A 232 -16.86 8.17 -4.48
N ALA A 233 -15.99 7.31 -3.97
CA ALA A 233 -15.94 6.95 -2.56
C ALA A 233 -15.33 8.09 -1.72
N SER A 234 -15.91 8.36 -0.55
CA SER A 234 -15.25 9.15 0.48
C SER A 234 -14.13 8.31 1.10
N GLY A 235 -12.89 8.78 0.99
CA GLY A 235 -11.75 8.11 1.61
C GLY A 235 -11.86 8.10 3.13
N SER A 236 -11.50 6.98 3.76
CA SER A 236 -11.47 6.82 5.22
C SER A 236 -10.33 7.60 5.90
N ALA A 237 -9.32 8.00 5.10
CA ALA A 237 -8.17 8.76 5.53
C ALA A 237 -7.95 9.99 4.63
N ARG A 238 -7.43 11.07 5.21
CA ARG A 238 -7.07 12.30 4.49
C ARG A 238 -5.81 12.95 5.04
N LEU A 239 -5.16 13.76 4.22
CA LEU A 239 -4.07 14.64 4.66
C LEU A 239 -4.63 16.01 5.00
N VAL A 240 -4.14 16.57 6.09
CA VAL A 240 -4.50 17.89 6.58
C VAL A 240 -3.23 18.66 6.87
N GLY A 241 -3.18 19.93 6.48
CA GLY A 241 -2.07 20.82 6.79
C GLY A 241 -2.55 22.20 7.19
N ARG A 242 -1.64 22.98 7.79
CA ARG A 242 -1.94 24.35 8.23
C ARG A 242 -1.15 25.39 7.46
N ILE A 243 -1.77 26.54 7.20
CA ILE A 243 -1.15 27.75 6.69
C ILE A 243 -1.66 28.92 7.53
N ASP A 244 -0.75 29.66 8.15
CA ASP A 244 -1.06 30.87 8.94
C ASP A 244 -2.16 30.64 9.98
N GLY A 245 -2.10 29.48 10.66
CA GLY A 245 -3.06 29.07 11.69
C GLY A 245 -4.39 28.50 11.15
N SER A 246 -4.65 28.59 9.85
CA SER A 246 -5.83 28.00 9.20
C SER A 246 -5.56 26.59 8.72
N GLU A 247 -6.53 25.70 8.89
CA GLU A 247 -6.43 24.29 8.51
C GLU A 247 -7.06 24.04 7.13
N TYR A 248 -6.40 23.20 6.33
CA TYR A 248 -6.82 22.82 4.99
C TYR A 248 -6.56 21.35 4.74
N GLU A 249 -7.34 20.74 3.84
CA GLU A 249 -6.95 19.46 3.27
C GLU A 249 -5.67 19.66 2.42
N ALA A 250 -4.78 18.68 2.46
CA ALA A 250 -3.47 18.75 1.81
C ALA A 250 -3.32 17.70 0.71
N VAL A 251 -2.46 18.02 -0.26
CA VAL A 251 -1.93 17.10 -1.27
C VAL A 251 -0.47 16.83 -0.94
N ALA A 252 -0.09 15.56 -0.99
CA ALA A 252 1.32 15.17 -0.96
C ALA A 252 1.82 14.92 -2.38
N ASP A 253 2.91 15.57 -2.76
CA ASP A 253 3.75 15.23 -3.91
C ASP A 253 5.20 14.99 -3.42
N PRO A 254 5.45 13.86 -2.74
CA PRO A 254 6.75 13.54 -2.20
C PRO A 254 7.81 13.41 -3.31
N PRO A 255 9.09 13.74 -3.04
CA PRO A 255 9.67 13.89 -1.71
C PRO A 255 9.56 15.27 -1.08
N GLY A 256 9.16 16.31 -1.82
CA GLY A 256 9.42 17.71 -1.43
C GLY A 256 8.22 18.65 -1.33
N GLU A 257 7.06 18.30 -1.89
CA GLU A 257 5.95 19.24 -1.97
C GLU A 257 4.73 18.75 -1.20
N PHE A 258 4.27 19.59 -0.28
CA PHE A 258 3.00 19.42 0.43
C PHE A 258 2.24 20.73 0.34
N ARG A 259 1.08 20.72 -0.29
CA ARG A 259 0.32 21.95 -0.56
C ARG A 259 -1.15 21.78 -0.29
N VAL A 260 -1.85 22.90 -0.20
CA VAL A 260 -3.30 22.89 0.03
C VAL A 260 -4.04 22.30 -1.17
N ARG A 261 -4.95 21.37 -0.87
CA ARG A 261 -5.94 20.84 -1.80
C ARG A 261 -7.09 21.84 -1.94
N ALA A 262 -6.90 22.86 -2.77
CA ALA A 262 -7.96 23.80 -3.10
C ALA A 262 -7.93 24.19 -4.59
N LEU A 263 -9.08 24.61 -5.11
CA LEU A 263 -9.16 25.29 -6.41
C LEU A 263 -8.97 26.81 -6.28
N THR A 264 -8.46 27.27 -5.14
CA THR A 264 -8.28 28.69 -4.81
C THR A 264 -6.80 29.09 -4.87
N ARG A 265 -6.51 30.38 -4.69
CA ARG A 265 -5.13 30.90 -4.58
C ARG A 265 -4.31 30.21 -3.47
N ALA A 266 -4.97 29.69 -2.43
CA ALA A 266 -4.33 29.00 -1.31
C ALA A 266 -3.54 27.75 -1.74
N ALA A 267 -3.95 27.08 -2.82
CA ALA A 267 -3.29 25.87 -3.33
C ALA A 267 -1.87 26.11 -3.89
N ARG A 268 -1.46 27.38 -4.03
CA ARG A 268 -0.09 27.73 -4.46
C ARG A 268 0.91 27.74 -3.30
N TYR A 269 0.43 27.64 -2.06
CA TYR A 269 1.28 27.74 -0.89
C TYR A 269 1.54 26.36 -0.28
N PRO A 270 2.81 26.07 0.09
CA PRO A 270 3.12 24.88 0.83
C PRO A 270 2.49 24.95 2.23
N VAL A 271 2.11 23.79 2.77
CA VAL A 271 1.63 23.70 4.16
C VAL A 271 2.80 23.77 5.14
N GLN A 272 2.57 24.38 6.31
CA GLN A 272 3.55 24.52 7.40
C GLN A 272 3.57 23.30 8.32
N THR A 273 2.50 22.51 8.32
CA THR A 273 2.37 21.25 9.04
C THR A 273 1.64 20.25 8.17
N LEU A 274 1.83 18.96 8.42
CA LEU A 274 1.13 17.89 7.72
C LEU A 274 0.79 16.78 8.72
N SER A 275 -0.46 16.37 8.71
CA SER A 275 -0.95 15.22 9.48
C SER A 275 -1.85 14.35 8.61
N ARG A 276 -1.76 13.03 8.79
CA ARG A 276 -2.81 12.11 8.34
C ARG A 276 -3.87 11.98 9.41
N ARG A 277 -5.13 12.04 9.00
CA ARG A 277 -6.29 11.82 9.86
C ARG A 277 -7.15 10.70 9.32
N ALA A 278 -7.54 9.80 10.21
CA ALA A 278 -8.47 8.71 9.94
C ALA A 278 -9.28 8.38 11.19
N GLU A 279 -10.49 7.87 11.01
CA GLU A 279 -11.41 7.57 12.11
C GLU A 279 -11.05 6.23 12.77
N GLN A 280 -10.97 6.20 14.10
CA GLN A 280 -10.72 5.02 14.91
C GLN A 280 -11.82 4.82 15.94
N ALA A 281 -12.06 3.55 16.27
CA ALA A 281 -12.94 3.14 17.36
C ALA A 281 -12.43 1.84 17.99
N ARG A 282 -13.00 1.48 19.13
CA ARG A 282 -12.89 0.17 19.75
C ARG A 282 -14.21 -0.58 19.62
N TRP A 283 -14.14 -1.85 19.26
CA TRP A 283 -15.32 -2.72 19.21
C TRP A 283 -14.96 -4.10 19.73
N ARG A 284 -15.74 -4.60 20.71
CA ARG A 284 -15.51 -5.88 21.39
C ARG A 284 -14.05 -6.07 21.87
N GLY A 285 -13.46 -5.00 22.39
CA GLY A 285 -12.09 -4.98 22.90
C GLY A 285 -10.99 -4.84 21.84
N ALA A 286 -11.31 -4.94 20.55
CA ALA A 286 -10.37 -4.73 19.46
C ALA A 286 -10.30 -3.27 19.03
N ALA A 287 -9.12 -2.77 18.68
CA ALA A 287 -8.94 -1.45 18.07
C ALA A 287 -9.15 -1.58 16.55
N CYS A 288 -9.95 -0.67 15.99
CA CYS A 288 -10.36 -0.71 14.59
C CYS A 288 -10.24 0.67 13.92
N TRP A 289 -9.93 0.66 12.62
CA TRP A 289 -10.19 1.79 11.74
C TRP A 289 -11.65 1.75 11.31
N VAL A 290 -12.32 2.89 11.29
CA VAL A 290 -13.65 3.03 10.72
C VAL A 290 -13.49 3.43 9.26
N LEU A 291 -13.81 2.50 8.35
CA LEU A 291 -13.62 2.71 6.91
C LEU A 291 -14.78 3.47 6.29
N GLN A 292 -15.99 3.17 6.76
CA GLN A 292 -17.24 3.78 6.32
C GLN A 292 -18.24 3.62 7.46
N ARG A 293 -19.15 4.57 7.62
CA ARG A 293 -20.32 4.39 8.46
C ARG A 293 -21.50 5.22 7.98
N ASP A 294 -22.69 4.77 8.35
CA ASP A 294 -23.91 5.56 8.34
C ASP A 294 -24.37 5.81 9.79
N GLU A 295 -25.66 6.07 10.00
CA GLU A 295 -26.25 6.30 11.32
C GLU A 295 -26.35 5.02 12.17
N THR A 296 -26.30 3.85 11.54
CA THR A 296 -26.61 2.55 12.14
C THR A 296 -25.44 1.57 12.10
N TRP A 297 -24.69 1.54 11.00
CA TRP A 297 -23.64 0.56 10.74
C TRP A 297 -22.31 1.22 10.42
N ALA A 298 -21.24 0.62 10.93
CA ALA A 298 -19.86 0.95 10.60
C ALA A 298 -19.14 -0.27 10.02
N ARG A 299 -18.44 -0.07 8.91
CA ARG A 299 -17.45 -1.03 8.39
C ARG A 299 -16.12 -0.75 9.08
N LEU A 300 -15.61 -1.75 9.77
CA LEU A 300 -14.41 -1.68 10.58
C LEU A 300 -13.29 -2.53 9.99
N ARG A 301 -12.04 -2.10 10.15
CA ARG A 301 -10.84 -2.91 9.90
C ARG A 301 -10.00 -3.05 11.16
N LEU A 302 -9.59 -4.27 11.50
CA LEU A 302 -8.76 -4.53 12.68
C LEU A 302 -7.35 -3.93 12.50
N LEU A 303 -6.86 -3.20 13.51
CA LEU A 303 -5.50 -2.63 13.49
C LEU A 303 -4.42 -3.71 13.70
N ARG A 304 -4.73 -4.69 14.56
CA ARG A 304 -3.82 -5.76 14.97
C ARG A 304 -4.59 -7.08 14.96
N PRO A 305 -4.78 -7.68 13.78
CA PRO A 305 -5.47 -8.96 13.70
C PRO A 305 -4.67 -10.08 14.35
N ASP A 306 -5.34 -10.83 15.20
CA ASP A 306 -4.91 -12.08 15.79
C ASP A 306 -6.13 -13.02 15.92
N ALA A 307 -5.91 -14.27 16.31
CA ALA A 307 -6.99 -15.26 16.36
C ALA A 307 -8.11 -14.85 17.33
N ASP A 308 -7.78 -14.26 18.48
CA ASP A 308 -8.75 -13.88 19.51
C ASP A 308 -9.61 -12.71 19.07
N THR A 309 -8.99 -11.67 18.51
CA THR A 309 -9.68 -10.48 17.98
C THR A 309 -10.56 -10.83 16.77
N ILE A 310 -10.10 -11.72 15.89
CA ILE A 310 -10.91 -12.22 14.77
C ILE A 310 -12.15 -12.97 15.30
N ASN A 311 -11.95 -13.87 16.27
CA ASN A 311 -13.04 -14.66 16.84
C ASN A 311 -14.06 -13.80 17.60
N SER A 312 -13.61 -12.80 18.37
CA SER A 312 -14.51 -11.95 19.16
C SER A 312 -15.34 -10.99 18.29
N THR A 313 -14.75 -10.49 17.20
CA THR A 313 -15.39 -9.53 16.28
C THR A 313 -16.13 -10.18 15.11
N GLY A 314 -15.87 -11.46 14.85
CA GLY A 314 -16.37 -12.17 13.66
C GLY A 314 -15.82 -11.60 12.35
N ALA A 315 -14.67 -10.92 12.40
CA ALA A 315 -14.07 -10.29 11.22
C ALA A 315 -13.69 -11.33 10.16
N ARG A 316 -13.90 -10.97 8.90
CA ARG A 316 -13.54 -11.81 7.75
C ARG A 316 -12.25 -11.32 7.12
N CYS A 317 -11.42 -12.26 6.68
CA CYS A 317 -10.25 -11.93 5.87
C CYS A 317 -10.72 -11.50 4.47
N TYR A 318 -10.39 -10.28 4.05
CA TYR A 318 -10.71 -9.76 2.71
C TYR A 318 -9.52 -9.90 1.75
N GLU A 319 -8.32 -9.67 2.27
CA GLU A 319 -7.04 -9.95 1.62
C GLU A 319 -6.01 -10.30 2.71
N ARG A 320 -4.81 -10.74 2.31
CA ARG A 320 -3.72 -11.11 3.22
C ARG A 320 -3.52 -10.05 4.30
N GLY A 321 -3.76 -10.40 5.55
CA GLY A 321 -3.62 -9.52 6.72
C GLY A 321 -4.75 -8.52 6.95
N ILE A 322 -5.72 -8.39 6.05
CA ILE A 322 -6.84 -7.44 6.18
C ILE A 322 -8.09 -8.15 6.67
N TYR A 323 -8.53 -7.77 7.87
CA TYR A 323 -9.69 -8.33 8.54
C TYR A 323 -10.70 -7.24 8.80
N GLU A 324 -11.91 -7.40 8.25
CA GLU A 324 -12.96 -6.41 8.35
C GLU A 324 -14.26 -7.01 8.84
N SER A 325 -15.07 -6.19 9.51
CA SER A 325 -16.37 -6.57 10.04
C SER A 325 -17.34 -5.39 9.97
N TRP A 326 -18.63 -5.69 10.03
CA TRP A 326 -19.68 -4.69 10.19
C TRP A 326 -20.16 -4.69 11.64
N ALA A 327 -20.20 -3.51 12.25
CA ALA A 327 -20.59 -3.32 13.64
C ALA A 327 -21.70 -2.27 13.73
N PRO A 328 -22.66 -2.43 14.66
CA PRO A 328 -23.57 -1.35 15.01
C PRO A 328 -22.79 -0.15 15.58
N VAL A 329 -23.15 1.06 15.16
CA VAL A 329 -22.45 2.29 15.58
C VAL A 329 -22.56 2.53 17.09
N ASP A 330 -23.67 2.13 17.71
CA ASP A 330 -23.92 2.24 19.15
C ASP A 330 -23.11 1.27 20.02
N GLU A 331 -22.54 0.22 19.42
CA GLU A 331 -21.59 -0.69 20.09
C GLU A 331 -20.14 -0.17 20.07
N LEU A 332 -19.85 0.92 19.35
CA LEU A 332 -18.50 1.47 19.26
C LEU A 332 -18.14 2.27 20.52
N ALA A 333 -16.93 2.01 21.03
CA ALA A 333 -16.33 2.75 22.14
C ALA A 333 -15.10 3.54 21.66
N ASP A 334 -14.67 4.54 22.43
CA ASP A 334 -13.48 5.36 22.16
C ASP A 334 -13.39 5.87 20.72
N HIS A 335 -14.53 6.26 20.15
CA HIS A 335 -14.60 6.76 18.78
C HIS A 335 -13.99 8.16 18.70
N HIS A 336 -12.95 8.31 17.87
CA HIS A 336 -12.24 9.57 17.65
C HIS A 336 -11.58 9.64 16.26
N ILE A 337 -11.14 10.83 15.87
CA ILE A 337 -10.25 11.00 14.73
C ILE A 337 -8.81 10.87 15.22
N ALA A 338 -8.13 9.80 14.80
CA ALA A 338 -6.72 9.65 15.06
C ALA A 338 -5.92 10.60 14.17
N GLU A 339 -4.96 11.32 14.76
CA GLU A 339 -4.07 12.23 14.04
C GLU A 339 -2.63 11.73 14.13
N ILE A 340 -2.02 11.53 12.96
CA ILE A 340 -0.62 11.11 12.81
C ILE A 340 0.11 12.27 12.16
N ALA A 341 0.87 13.02 12.96
CA ALA A 341 1.66 14.14 12.48
C ALA A 341 2.92 13.65 11.74
N TYR A 342 3.19 14.23 10.58
CA TYR A 342 4.39 13.96 9.80
C TYR A 342 5.43 15.08 10.00
N PRO A 343 6.71 14.73 10.15
CA PRO A 343 7.79 15.71 10.23
C PRO A 343 8.09 16.28 8.83
N ILE A 344 7.63 17.49 8.51
CA ILE A 344 7.88 18.13 7.21
C ILE A 344 8.99 19.18 7.22
#